data_AF-A0A0P1EA45-F1
#
_entry.id   AF-A0A0P1EA45-F1
#
_cell.length_a   1.000
_cell.length_b   1.000
_cell.length_c   1.000
_cell.angle_alpha   90.00
_cell.angle_beta   90.00
_cell.angle_gamma   90.00
#
_symmetry.space_group_name_H-M   'P 1'
#
loop_
_entity.id
_entity.type
_entity.pdbx_description
1 polymer ?
#
loop_
_entity_poly.entity_id
_entity_poly.type
_entity_poly.pdbx_seq_one_letter_code
_entity_poly.pdbx_strand_id
1 'polypeptide(L)'
;MSTEQKTEFELPPTNALRVYRWADLPNLTASALYRVTDPGQEPREIHASKHKRQVLEGLMRSPLYAASYCRLSDNVLPLRRDDGVNIGCKLYRNDPETGRQRYGIYFLVSTVELIEVRGVAA
;
A
#
# COMPACT_ATOMS: atom_id res chain seq x y z
N MET A 1 29.64 26.07 -16.27
CA MET A 1 28.72 25.39 -17.21
C MET A 1 27.58 24.83 -16.38
N SER A 2 26.39 25.40 -16.50
CA SER A 2 25.23 24.99 -15.72
C SER A 2 24.72 23.67 -16.26
N THR A 3 24.76 22.62 -15.45
CA THR A 3 24.19 21.32 -15.82
C THR A 3 22.68 21.42 -15.68
N GLU A 4 21.97 21.56 -16.80
CA GLU A 4 20.53 21.37 -16.87
C GLU A 4 20.21 19.93 -16.42
N GLN A 5 19.69 19.79 -15.19
CA GLN A 5 19.07 18.55 -14.77
C GLN A 5 17.79 18.37 -15.58
N LYS A 6 17.88 17.58 -16.64
CA LYS A 6 16.74 17.03 -17.37
C LYS A 6 15.80 16.40 -16.35
N THR A 7 14.69 17.07 -16.05
CA THR A 7 13.67 16.55 -15.14
C THR A 7 12.97 15.42 -15.88
N GLU A 8 13.52 14.21 -15.82
CA GLU A 8 12.81 13.02 -16.25
C GLU A 8 11.53 12.95 -15.43
N PHE A 9 10.40 13.09 -16.10
CA PHE A 9 9.09 12.93 -15.48
C PHE A 9 9.01 11.50 -14.99
N GLU A 10 9.15 11.34 -13.67
CA GLU A 10 9.13 10.04 -13.06
C GLU A 10 7.74 9.42 -13.25
N LEU A 11 7.68 8.34 -14.02
CA LEU A 11 6.43 7.64 -14.31
C LEU A 11 6.04 6.76 -13.12
N PRO A 12 4.73 6.60 -12.86
CA PRO A 12 4.27 5.63 -11.86
C PRO A 12 4.66 4.21 -12.30
N PRO A 13 4.77 3.27 -11.35
CA PRO A 13 4.90 1.85 -11.67
C PRO A 13 3.74 1.41 -12.56
N THR A 14 4.06 0.65 -13.62
CA THR A 14 3.06 0.17 -14.59
C THR A 14 2.06 -0.79 -13.97
N ASN A 15 2.43 -1.47 -12.87
CA ASN A 15 1.56 -2.37 -12.12
C ASN A 15 0.80 -1.70 -10.97
N ALA A 16 0.87 -0.37 -10.81
CA ALA A 16 0.14 0.32 -9.75
C ALA A 16 -1.37 0.17 -9.96
N LEU A 17 -2.07 -0.28 -8.92
CA LEU A 17 -3.49 -0.61 -8.99
C LEU A 17 -4.37 0.56 -8.54
N ARG A 18 -5.36 0.90 -9.36
CA ARG A 18 -6.48 1.75 -8.92
C ARG A 18 -7.55 0.92 -8.28
N VAL A 19 -7.95 1.31 -7.08
CA VAL A 19 -9.00 0.62 -6.31
C VAL A 19 -10.27 1.46 -6.41
N TYR A 20 -11.26 0.98 -7.14
CA TYR A 20 -12.57 1.61 -7.28
C TYR A 20 -13.57 1.05 -6.28
N ARG A 21 -13.44 -0.22 -5.91
CA ARG A 21 -14.28 -0.93 -4.94
C ARG A 21 -13.46 -1.97 -4.17
N TRP A 22 -13.95 -2.41 -3.01
CA TRP A 22 -13.26 -3.40 -2.18
C TRP A 22 -13.00 -4.73 -2.89
N ALA A 23 -13.83 -5.08 -3.87
CA ALA A 23 -13.67 -6.28 -4.70
C ALA A 23 -12.46 -6.22 -5.65
N ASP A 24 -11.83 -5.06 -5.83
CA ASP A 24 -10.61 -4.94 -6.64
C ASP A 24 -9.36 -5.37 -5.83
N LEU A 25 -9.50 -5.47 -4.50
CA LEU A 25 -8.48 -5.99 -3.59
C LEU A 25 -8.73 -7.48 -3.27
N PRO A 26 -7.72 -8.21 -2.77
CA PRO A 26 -7.91 -9.59 -2.34
C PRO A 26 -9.06 -9.69 -1.33
N ASN A 27 -10.01 -10.60 -1.54
CA ASN A 27 -11.16 -10.79 -0.65
C ASN A 27 -10.78 -11.57 0.62
N LEU A 28 -9.86 -11.00 1.40
CA LEU A 28 -9.26 -11.61 2.59
C LEU A 28 -9.58 -10.76 3.82
N THR A 29 -10.66 -11.09 4.53
CA THR A 29 -11.16 -10.32 5.68
C THR A 29 -10.95 -11.00 7.03
N ALA A 30 -10.69 -12.32 7.05
CA ALA A 30 -10.31 -13.05 8.26
C ALA A 30 -9.06 -12.44 8.89
N SER A 31 -8.93 -12.53 10.21
CA SER A 31 -7.74 -12.02 10.90
C SER A 31 -6.50 -12.82 10.48
N ALA A 32 -5.36 -12.17 10.36
CA ALA A 32 -4.10 -12.82 10.07
C ALA A 32 -2.95 -12.16 10.83
N LEU A 33 -1.93 -12.95 11.14
CA LEU A 33 -0.68 -12.56 11.76
C LEU A 33 0.39 -12.46 10.68
N TYR A 34 1.11 -11.34 10.67
CA TYR A 34 2.16 -11.06 9.70
C TYR A 34 3.47 -10.75 10.41
N ARG A 35 4.58 -11.16 9.81
CA ARG A 35 5.92 -10.66 10.14
C ARG A 35 6.20 -9.43 9.30
N VAL A 36 6.71 -8.38 9.92
CA VAL A 36 7.17 -7.16 9.27
C VAL A 36 8.66 -6.99 9.56
N THR A 37 9.45 -6.85 8.51
CA THR A 37 10.90 -6.66 8.58
C THR A 37 11.27 -5.37 7.84
N ASP A 38 11.96 -4.47 8.51
CA ASP A 38 12.52 -3.25 7.94
C ASP A 38 14.04 -3.24 8.07
N PRO A 39 14.78 -2.63 7.12
CA PRO A 39 16.23 -2.53 7.22
C PRO A 39 16.69 -1.85 8.52
N GLY A 40 17.52 -2.54 9.30
CA GLY A 40 18.08 -2.02 10.55
C GLY A 40 17.11 -1.98 11.74
N GLN A 41 15.95 -2.61 11.64
CA GLN A 41 15.01 -2.78 12.76
C GLN A 41 14.79 -4.26 13.06
N GLU A 42 14.54 -4.56 14.33
CA GLU A 42 14.12 -5.92 14.72
C GLU A 42 12.78 -6.28 14.04
N PRO A 43 12.64 -7.52 13.52
CA PRO A 43 11.37 -8.00 13.00
C PRO A 43 10.28 -7.91 14.07
N ARG A 44 9.06 -7.56 13.63
CA ARG A 44 7.90 -7.46 14.53
C ARG A 44 6.70 -8.14 13.92
N GLU A 45 5.76 -8.50 14.78
CA GLU A 45 4.53 -9.15 14.37
C GLU A 45 3.35 -8.20 14.48
N ILE A 46 2.45 -8.25 13.49
CA ILE A 46 1.25 -7.41 13.45
C ILE A 46 0.01 -8.26 13.13
N HIS A 47 -1.13 -7.79 13.61
CA HIS A 47 -2.42 -8.35 13.23
C HIS A 47 -3.16 -7.44 12.26
N ALA A 48 -3.59 -8.01 11.12
CA ALA A 48 -4.48 -7.34 10.19
C ALA A 48 -5.75 -8.16 9.97
N SER A 49 -6.89 -7.48 9.94
CA SER A 49 -8.20 -8.07 9.69
C SER A 49 -9.07 -7.12 8.86
N LYS A 50 -10.19 -7.61 8.34
CA LYS A 50 -11.16 -6.84 7.55
C LYS A 50 -10.46 -6.08 6.41
N HIS A 51 -10.89 -4.86 6.12
CA HIS A 51 -10.29 -4.01 5.08
C HIS A 51 -8.81 -3.70 5.34
N LYS A 52 -8.35 -3.64 6.60
CA LYS A 52 -6.93 -3.45 6.92
C LYS A 52 -6.07 -4.56 6.31
N ARG A 53 -6.54 -5.80 6.40
CA ARG A 53 -5.89 -6.96 5.76
C ARG A 53 -5.94 -6.87 4.23
N GLN A 54 -7.09 -6.54 3.66
CA GLN A 54 -7.22 -6.42 2.20
C GLN A 54 -6.26 -5.38 1.63
N VAL A 55 -6.08 -4.26 2.32
CA VAL A 55 -5.14 -3.20 1.92
C VAL A 55 -3.69 -3.66 2.06
N LEU A 56 -3.32 -4.32 3.16
CA LEU A 56 -1.98 -4.87 3.35
C LEU A 56 -1.63 -5.89 2.26
N GLU A 57 -2.50 -6.87 2.02
CA GLU A 57 -2.34 -7.89 0.98
C GLU A 57 -2.36 -7.30 -0.44
N GLY A 58 -3.12 -6.22 -0.65
CA GLY A 58 -3.07 -5.44 -1.89
C GLY A 58 -1.69 -4.82 -2.11
N LEU A 59 -1.17 -4.13 -1.08
CA LEU A 59 0.15 -3.51 -1.11
C LEU A 59 1.30 -4.52 -1.26
N MET A 60 1.15 -5.73 -0.73
CA MET A 60 2.09 -6.83 -0.94
C MET A 60 2.14 -7.31 -2.40
N ARG A 61 1.07 -7.10 -3.18
CA ARG A 61 0.99 -7.51 -4.60
C ARG A 61 1.38 -6.38 -5.55
N SER A 62 0.96 -5.16 -5.26
CA SER A 62 1.27 -4.00 -6.09
C SER A 62 1.13 -2.67 -5.35
N PRO A 63 1.80 -1.60 -5.83
CA PRO A 63 1.55 -0.24 -5.36
C PRO A 63 0.09 0.16 -5.59
N LEU A 64 -0.50 0.96 -4.69
CA LEU A 64 -1.90 1.34 -4.77
C LEU A 64 -2.05 2.85 -4.98
N TYR A 65 -2.90 3.27 -5.92
CA TYR A 65 -3.26 4.69 -6.04
C TYR A 65 -3.95 5.16 -4.75
N ALA A 66 -3.43 6.23 -4.15
CA ALA A 66 -3.94 6.74 -2.87
C ALA A 66 -5.37 7.29 -3.00
N ALA A 67 -5.69 7.86 -4.17
CA ALA A 67 -7.03 8.27 -4.50
C ALA A 67 -7.89 7.04 -4.82
N SER A 68 -8.86 6.75 -3.95
CA SER A 68 -9.76 5.60 -4.09
C SER A 68 -11.10 5.90 -3.44
N TYR A 69 -12.20 5.39 -4.02
CA TYR A 69 -13.54 5.45 -3.41
C TYR A 69 -13.65 4.62 -2.13
N CYS A 70 -12.76 3.65 -1.94
CA CYS A 70 -12.67 2.82 -0.73
C CYS A 70 -11.94 3.51 0.43
N ARG A 71 -11.54 4.78 0.27
CA ARG A 71 -10.80 5.55 1.29
C ARG A 71 -9.62 4.76 1.84
N LEU A 72 -8.72 4.32 0.96
CA LEU A 72 -7.55 3.50 1.34
C LEU A 72 -6.74 4.11 2.49
N SER A 73 -6.68 5.44 2.59
CA SER A 73 -6.05 6.16 3.71
C SER A 73 -6.54 5.70 5.09
N ASP A 74 -7.82 5.35 5.23
CA ASP A 74 -8.44 4.96 6.50
C ASP A 74 -7.87 3.62 7.01
N ASN A 75 -7.25 2.83 6.13
CA ASN A 75 -6.60 1.56 6.45
C ASN A 75 -5.07 1.66 6.38
N VAL A 76 -4.53 2.48 5.47
CA VAL A 76 -3.09 2.74 5.37
C VAL A 76 -2.56 3.49 6.60
N LEU A 77 -3.30 4.46 7.14
CA LEU A 77 -2.84 5.25 8.28
C LEU A 77 -2.68 4.41 9.55
N PRO A 78 -3.64 3.55 9.96
CA PRO A 78 -3.44 2.63 11.08
C PRO A 78 -2.31 1.62 10.84
N LEU A 79 -2.23 1.03 9.63
CA LEU A 79 -1.10 0.13 9.29
C LEU A 79 0.24 0.82 9.50
N ARG A 80 0.35 2.09 9.12
CA ARG A 80 1.59 2.85 9.22
C ARG A 80 1.90 3.35 10.62
N ARG A 81 0.92 3.92 11.31
CA ARG A 81 1.11 4.61 12.59
C ARG A 81 1.05 3.66 13.77
N ASP A 82 0.12 2.70 13.73
CA ASP A 82 -0.22 1.87 14.89
C ASP A 82 0.45 0.50 14.78
N ASP A 83 0.43 -0.12 13.59
CA ASP A 83 1.10 -1.41 13.34
C ASP A 83 2.56 -1.22 12.89
N GLY A 84 2.97 0.02 12.65
CA GLY A 84 4.33 0.40 12.28
C GLY A 84 4.76 -0.02 10.87
N VAL A 85 3.88 -0.55 10.01
CA VAL A 85 4.25 -0.98 8.64
C VAL A 85 4.79 0.20 7.84
N ASN A 86 5.99 0.07 7.27
CA ASN A 86 6.57 1.12 6.47
C ASN A 86 5.88 1.16 5.09
N ILE A 87 4.91 2.06 4.97
CA ILE A 87 4.19 2.34 3.72
C ILE A 87 4.62 3.73 3.22
N GLY A 88 5.38 3.74 2.13
CA GLY A 88 5.77 4.96 1.43
C GLY A 88 4.59 5.58 0.68
N CYS A 89 4.65 6.89 0.44
CA CYS A 89 3.72 7.58 -0.46
C CYS A 89 4.52 8.50 -1.36
N LYS A 90 4.43 8.30 -2.68
CA LYS A 90 5.11 9.11 -3.67
C LYS A 90 4.11 9.87 -4.52
N LEU A 91 4.41 11.14 -4.78
CA LEU A 91 3.58 12.01 -5.59
C LEU A 91 4.04 11.98 -7.05
N TYR A 92 3.09 11.72 -7.93
CA TYR A 92 3.22 11.75 -9.37
C TYR A 92 2.39 12.90 -9.94
N ARG A 93 2.64 13.24 -11.21
CA ARG A 93 1.99 14.37 -11.89
C ARG A 93 1.18 13.90 -13.09
N ASN A 94 0.19 14.72 -13.47
CA ASN A 94 -0.60 14.55 -14.68
C ASN A 94 -1.24 13.16 -14.76
N ASP A 95 -2.16 12.87 -13.84
CA ASP A 95 -2.94 11.63 -13.86
C ASP A 95 -3.72 11.55 -15.19
N PRO A 96 -3.40 10.59 -16.08
CA PRO A 96 -4.04 10.51 -17.39
C PRO A 96 -5.52 10.10 -17.31
N GLU A 97 -5.94 9.45 -16.22
CA GLU A 97 -7.30 8.93 -16.08
C GLU A 97 -8.24 9.93 -15.40
N THR A 98 -7.73 10.67 -14.42
CA THR A 98 -8.56 11.63 -13.66
C THR A 98 -8.31 13.08 -14.05
N GLY A 99 -7.30 13.36 -14.88
CA GLY A 99 -6.88 14.72 -15.23
C GLY A 99 -6.25 15.50 -14.07
N ARG A 100 -5.98 14.86 -12.92
CA ARG A 100 -5.42 15.52 -11.74
C ARG A 100 -3.97 15.92 -11.98
N GLN A 101 -3.64 17.15 -11.61
CA GLN A 101 -2.26 17.65 -11.71
C GLN A 101 -1.27 16.87 -10.83
N ARG A 102 -1.72 16.35 -9.68
CA ARG A 102 -0.93 15.52 -8.77
C ARG A 102 -1.76 14.39 -8.19
N TYR A 103 -1.13 13.24 -7.98
CA TYR A 103 -1.73 12.08 -7.32
C TYR A 103 -0.68 11.31 -6.53
N GLY A 104 -1.10 10.61 -5.49
CA GLY A 104 -0.22 9.78 -4.66
C GLY A 104 -0.35 8.31 -5.02
N ILE A 105 0.74 7.57 -4.91
CA ILE A 105 0.75 6.11 -4.91
C ILE A 105 1.42 5.63 -3.62
N TYR A 106 0.77 4.70 -2.95
CA TYR A 106 1.29 4.00 -1.78
C TYR A 106 2.16 2.81 -2.20
N PHE A 107 3.27 2.63 -1.50
CA PHE A 107 4.24 1.56 -1.72
C PHE A 107 4.50 0.84 -0.42
N LEU A 108 4.51 -0.49 -0.44
CA LEU A 108 5.04 -1.25 0.67
C LEU A 108 6.57 -1.18 0.64
N VAL A 109 7.16 -0.63 1.69
CA VAL A 109 8.64 -0.53 1.85
C VAL A 109 9.15 -1.65 2.77
N SER A 110 8.37 -2.02 3.79
CA SER A 110 8.69 -3.17 4.62
C SER A 110 8.61 -4.48 3.82
N THR A 111 9.41 -5.47 4.19
CA THR A 111 9.13 -6.85 3.82
C THR A 111 8.02 -7.36 4.75
N VAL A 112 6.92 -7.86 4.19
CA VAL A 112 5.80 -8.40 4.96
C VAL A 112 5.53 -9.84 4.55
N GLU A 113 5.45 -10.73 5.52
CA GLU A 113 5.25 -12.16 5.32
C GLU A 113 4.05 -12.62 6.15
N LEU A 114 3.15 -13.40 5.54
CA LEU A 114 2.05 -14.04 6.26
C LEU A 114 2.59 -15.17 7.14
N ILE A 115 2.30 -15.14 8.43
CA ILE A 115 2.63 -16.22 9.38
C ILE A 115 1.45 -17.17 9.54
N GLU A 116 0.28 -16.63 9.88
CA GLU A 116 -0.90 -17.41 10.24
C GLU A 116 -2.17 -16.69 9.78
N VAL A 117 -3.16 -17.44 9.29
CA VAL A 117 -4.53 -16.94 9.12
C VAL A 117 -5.38 -17.47 10.26
N ARG A 118 -5.93 -16.58 11.08
CA ARG A 118 -6.92 -16.90 12.10
C ARG A 118 -8.31 -16.80 11.51
N GLY A 119 -8.82 -17.94 11.06
CA GLY A 119 -10.20 -18.14 10.68
C GLY A 119 -10.86 -19.16 11.61
N VAL A 120 -11.98 -18.80 12.23
CA VAL A 120 -12.93 -19.80 12.70
C VAL A 120 -13.35 -20.59 11.46
N ALA A 121 -13.17 -21.90 11.51
CA ALA A 121 -13.77 -22.79 10.52
C ALA A 121 -15.27 -22.46 10.43
N ALA A 122 -15.70 -22.01 9.25
CA ALA A 122 -17.12 -22.05 8.89
C ALA A 122 -17.33 -23.29 8.03
#